data_AF-A0A9D7EHL9-F1
#
_entry.id   AF-A0A9D7EHL9-F1
#
_cell.length_a   1.000
_cell.length_b   1.000
_cell.length_c   1.000
_cell.angle_alpha   90.00
_cell.angle_beta   90.00
_cell.angle_gamma   90.00
#
_symmetry.space_group_name_H-M   'P 1'
#
loop_
_entity.id
_entity.type
_entity.pdbx_description
1 polymer ?
#
loop_
_entity_poly.entity_id
_entity_poly.type
_entity_poly.pdbx_seq_one_letter_code
_entity_poly.pdbx_strand_id
1 'polypeptide(L)' 'MIAYAVTWKRKPFPLAFMVDVDSRELAESMALRLNYTGAYDVAVTTLEYEPDTELAERIAERINDRLGDEWAMRVRA' A
#
# COMPACT_ATOMS: atom_id res chain seq x y z
N MET A 1 -5.36 -12.69 10.14
CA MET A 1 -5.83 -11.28 10.04
C MET A 1 -6.38 -11.07 8.63
N ILE A 2 -7.35 -10.18 8.44
CA ILE A 2 -7.89 -9.88 7.10
C ILE A 2 -7.23 -8.60 6.61
N ALA A 3 -6.61 -8.66 5.44
CA ALA A 3 -6.16 -7.48 4.69
C ALA A 3 -7.11 -7.24 3.52
N TYR A 4 -7.09 -6.02 2.97
CA TYR A 4 -7.90 -5.63 1.83
C TYR A 4 -6.96 -5.23 0.69
N ALA A 5 -7.00 -5.95 -0.41
CA ALA A 5 -6.26 -5.61 -1.62
C ALA A 5 -7.14 -4.75 -2.54
N VAL A 6 -6.60 -3.61 -2.95
CA VAL A 6 -7.14 -2.77 -4.02
C VAL A 6 -6.31 -3.02 -5.27
N THR A 7 -6.95 -3.51 -6.32
CA THR A 7 -6.33 -3.71 -7.63
C THR A 7 -6.92 -2.71 -8.62
N TRP A 8 -6.08 -2.13 -9.47
CA TRP A 8 -6.54 -1.27 -10.56
C TRP A 8 -5.75 -1.46 -11.84
N LYS A 9 -6.45 -1.32 -12.96
CA LYS A 9 -5.90 -1.51 -14.29
C LYS A 9 -6.42 -0.41 -15.22
N ARG A 10 -5.52 0.33 -15.87
CA ARG A 10 -5.92 1.38 -16.80
C ARG A 10 -6.44 0.77 -18.09
N LYS A 11 -7.61 1.19 -18.58
CA LYS A 11 -8.13 0.74 -19.89
C LYS A 11 -7.33 1.33 -21.05
N PRO A 12 -7.10 0.59 -22.15
CA PRO A 12 -7.26 -0.86 -22.35
C PRO A 12 -5.97 -1.64 -21.99
N PHE A 13 -5.04 -1.03 -21.26
CA PHE A 13 -3.71 -1.58 -21.01
C PHE A 13 -3.78 -2.81 -20.08
N PRO A 14 -2.97 -3.85 -20.33
CA PRO A 14 -3.03 -5.10 -19.58
C PRO A 14 -2.47 -5.01 -18.15
N LEU A 15 -1.60 -4.03 -17.88
CA LEU A 15 -0.85 -3.95 -16.63
C LEU A 15 -1.75 -3.53 -15.46
N ALA A 16 -1.87 -4.41 -14.46
CA ALA A 16 -2.56 -4.16 -13.21
C ALA A 16 -1.58 -3.77 -12.11
N PHE A 17 -2.01 -2.89 -11.23
CA PHE A 17 -1.33 -2.52 -9.99
C PHE A 17 -2.15 -3.05 -8.81
N MET A 18 -1.48 -3.25 -7.69
CA MET A 18 -2.09 -3.73 -6.45
C MET A 18 -1.45 -3.03 -5.25
N VAL A 19 -2.28 -2.76 -4.25
CA VAL A 19 -1.86 -2.36 -2.91
C VAL A 19 -2.76 -3.04 -1.89
N ASP A 20 -2.19 -3.57 -0.82
CA ASP A 20 -2.91 -4.08 0.33
C ASP A 20 -2.95 -3.03 1.46
N VAL A 21 -4.06 -3.02 2.20
CA VAL A 21 -4.28 -2.17 3.36
C VAL A 21 -4.96 -2.96 4.47
N ASP A 22 -4.79 -2.51 5.71
CA ASP A 22 -5.32 -3.13 6.92
C ASP A 22 -6.78 -2.76 7.23
N SER A 23 -7.31 -1.70 6.59
CA SER A 23 -8.67 -1.20 6.81
C SER A 23 -9.53 -1.27 5.54
N ARG A 24 -10.74 -1.79 5.73
CA ARG A 24 -11.79 -1.79 4.70
C ARG A 24 -12.11 -0.38 4.21
N GLU A 25 -12.25 0.56 5.13
CA GLU A 25 -12.64 1.94 4.85
C GLU A 25 -11.59 2.64 3.98
N LEU A 26 -10.31 2.37 4.25
CA LEU A 26 -9.20 2.86 3.44
C LEU A 26 -9.25 2.26 2.03
N ALA A 27 -9.46 0.94 1.92
CA ALA A 27 -9.56 0.25 0.64
C ALA A 27 -10.70 0.81 -0.24
N GLU A 28 -11.88 1.03 0.36
CA GLU A 28 -13.04 1.61 -0.31
C GLU A 28 -12.77 3.07 -0.75
N SER A 29 -12.15 3.88 0.12
CA SER A 29 -11.77 5.27 -0.21
C SER A 29 -10.80 5.34 -1.40
N MET A 30 -9.80 4.44 -1.42
CA MET A 30 -8.86 4.34 -2.54
C MET A 30 -9.57 3.92 -3.83
N ALA A 31 -10.46 2.91 -3.75
CA ALA A 31 -11.18 2.43 -4.91
C ALA A 31 -12.05 3.52 -5.55
N LEU A 32 -12.75 4.31 -4.73
CA LEU A 32 -13.54 5.45 -5.20
C LEU A 32 -12.67 6.52 -5.89
N ARG A 33 -11.51 6.85 -5.31
CA ARG A 33 -10.58 7.83 -5.89
C ARG A 33 -9.98 7.36 -7.21
N LEU A 34 -9.58 6.10 -7.29
CA LEU A 34 -9.03 5.50 -8.50
C LEU A 34 -10.07 5.41 -9.62
N ASN A 35 -11.31 5.10 -9.28
CA ASN A 35 -12.40 5.00 -10.25
C ASN A 35 -13.04 6.36 -10.60
N TYR A 36 -12.65 7.46 -9.95
CA TYR A 36 -13.27 8.77 -10.14
C TYR A 36 -13.31 9.24 -11.61
N THR A 37 -12.29 8.89 -12.40
CA THR A 37 -12.22 9.25 -13.83
C THR A 37 -12.83 8.19 -14.76
N GLY A 38 -13.19 7.02 -14.26
CA GLY A 38 -13.65 5.86 -15.05
C GLY A 38 -12.59 5.23 -15.96
N ALA A 39 -11.34 5.73 -15.91
CA ALA A 39 -10.24 5.26 -16.76
C ALA A 39 -9.66 3.91 -16.31
N TYR A 40 -10.03 3.44 -15.11
CA TYR A 40 -9.50 2.26 -14.47
C TYR A 40 -10.61 1.24 -14.20
N ASP A 41 -10.32 -0.04 -14.43
CA ASP A 41 -11.06 -1.14 -13.79
C ASP A 41 -10.47 -1.33 -12.40
N VAL A 42 -11.30 -1.18 -11.37
CA VAL A 42 -10.89 -1.22 -9.97
C VAL A 42 -11.65 -2.33 -9.25
N ALA A 43 -10.96 -3.12 -8.45
CA ALA A 43 -11.56 -4.16 -7.61
C ALA A 43 -10.95 -4.15 -6.20
N VAL A 44 -11.80 -4.38 -5.20
CA VAL A 44 -11.39 -4.57 -3.81
C VAL A 44 -11.67 -6.02 -3.43
N THR A 45 -10.65 -6.71 -2.92
CA THR A 45 -10.74 -8.11 -2.48
C THR A 45 -10.18 -8.26 -1.08
N THR A 46 -10.68 -9.23 -0.32
CA THR A 46 -10.10 -9.60 0.97
C THR A 46 -8.97 -10.62 0.77
N LEU A 47 -7.89 -10.47 1.53
CA LEU A 47 -6.79 -11.42 1.60
C LEU A 47 -6.67 -11.96 3.02
N GLU A 48 -6.43 -13.26 3.14
CA GLU A 48 -5.99 -13.85 4.40
C GLU A 48 -4.51 -13.51 4.59
N TYR A 49 -4.21 -12.86 5.72
CA TYR A 49 -2.87 -12.43 6.08
C TYR A 49 -2.48 -13.03 7.44
N GLU A 50 -1.37 -13.74 7.46
CA GLU A 50 -0.72 -14.21 8.68
C GLU A 50 0.38 -13.20 9.04
N PRO A 51 0.29 -12.51 10.19
CA PRO A 51 1.32 -11.56 10.59
C PRO A 51 2.65 -12.29 10.84
N ASP A 52 3.67 -11.95 10.05
CA ASP A 52 5.05 -12.35 10.32
C ASP A 52 5.71 -11.25 11.18
N THR A 53 5.80 -11.52 12.48
CA THR A 53 6.36 -10.58 13.45
C THR A 53 7.85 -10.31 13.22
N GLU A 54 8.62 -11.31 12.79
CA GLU A 54 10.05 -11.15 12.49
C GLU A 54 10.23 -10.23 11.28
N LEU A 55 9.44 -10.44 10.23
CA LEU A 55 9.46 -9.58 9.06
C LEU A 55 9.03 -8.15 9.39
N ALA A 56 8.01 -7.97 10.23
CA ALA A 56 7.52 -6.67 10.64
C ALA A 56 8.59 -5.88 11.42
N GLU A 57 9.28 -6.52 12.37
CA GLU A 57 10.38 -5.93 13.12
C GLU A 57 11.52 -5.52 12.19
N ARG A 58 11.94 -6.40 11.27
CA ARG A 58 12.97 -6.11 10.28
C ARG A 58 12.62 -4.95 9.35
N ILE A 59 11.34 -4.82 8.97
CA ILE A 59 10.86 -3.68 8.17
C ILE A 59 10.92 -2.40 9.00
N ALA A 60 10.47 -2.45 10.26
CA ALA A 60 10.50 -1.30 11.17
C ALA A 60 11.93 -0.81 11.41
N GLU A 61 12.89 -1.72 11.65
CA GLU A 61 14.32 -1.40 11.75
C GLU A 61 14.83 -0.69 10.49
N ARG A 62 14.54 -1.24 9.29
CA ARG A 62 14.96 -0.63 8.01
C ARG A 62 14.36 0.75 7.79
N ILE A 63 13.12 0.98 8.23
CA ILE A 63 12.48 2.30 8.15
C ILE A 63 13.16 3.26 9.11
N ASN A 64 13.42 2.85 10.35
CA ASN A 64 14.10 3.66 11.35
C ASN A 64 15.53 4.03 10.94
N ASP A 65 16.30 3.09 10.39
CA ASP A 65 17.65 3.34 9.87
C ASP A 65 17.61 4.42 8.77
N ARG A 66 16.67 4.28 7.81
CA ARG A 66 16.49 5.26 6.73
C ARG A 66 16.11 6.64 7.26
N LEU A 67 15.21 6.70 8.24
CA LEU A 67 14.80 7.96 8.85
C LEU A 67 15.95 8.60 9.66
N GLY A 68 16.77 7.80 10.34
CA GLY A 68 17.96 8.25 11.05
C GLY A 68 19.01 8.86 10.12
N ASP A 69 19.25 8.22 8.98
CA ASP A 69 20.20 8.70 7.97
C ASP A 69 19.68 9.94 7.20
N GLU A 70 18.40 9.98 6.84
CA GLU A 70 17.81 11.14 6.12
C GLU A 70 17.67 12.39 7.01
N TRP A 71 17.47 12.25 8.32
CA TRP A 71 17.46 13.39 9.25
C TRP A 71 18.87 13.91 9.55
N ALA A 72 19.89 13.05 9.59
CA ALA A 72 21.28 13.47 9.81
C ALA A 72 21.82 14.35 8.66
N MET A 73 21.29 14.21 7.44
CA MET A 73 21.66 15.08 6.30
C MET A 73 20.94 16.44 6.29
N ARG A 74 19.77 16.59 6.92
CA ARG A 74 19.04 17.88 6.97
C ARG A 74 19.46 18.80 8.11
N VAL A 75 20.16 18.30 9.13
CA VAL A 75 20.61 19.10 10.30
C VAL A 75 22.05 19.64 10.12
N ARG A 76 22.73 19.32 9.02
CA ARG A 76 24.09 19.81 8.69
C ARG A 76 24.19 20.64 7.41
N ALA A 77 23.07 21.14 6.89
CA ALA A 77 23.03 22.06 5.74
C ALA A 77 22.62 23.47 6.19
#